data_AF-A0A7G7WYK9-F1
#
_entry.id   AF-A0A7G7WYK9-F1
#
_cell.length_a   1.000
_cell.length_b   1.000
_cell.length_c   1.000
_cell.angle_alpha   90.00
_cell.angle_beta   90.00
_cell.angle_gamma   90.00
#
_symmetry.space_group_name_H-M   'P 1'
#
loop_
_entity.id
_entity.type
_entity.pdbx_description
1 polymer ?
#
loop_
_entity_poly.entity_id
_entity_poly.type
_entity_poly.pdbx_seq_one_letter_code
_entity_poly.pdbx_strand_id
1 'polypeptide(L)'
;FWGATVITNLLSAIPYLGTYLVQWVWGGFAVDNATLTRFFTIHFLLPFIISAVTMIHLLFLHQTGSNNPLGLNSNIDKIPFHPYFTFKDIVGFFILLMILILLTLMS
;
A
#
# COMPACT_ATOMS: atom_id res chain seq x y z
N PHE A 1 16.51 -4.99 -11.01
CA PHE A 1 16.88 -4.45 -12.34
C PHE A 1 15.79 -4.76 -13.37
N TRP A 2 15.67 -6.00 -13.87
CA TRP A 2 14.74 -6.35 -14.96
C TRP A 2 13.27 -5.98 -14.73
N GLY A 3 12.76 -6.20 -13.51
CA GLY A 3 11.40 -5.80 -13.16
C GLY A 3 11.18 -4.29 -13.32
N ALA A 4 12.14 -3.46 -12.92
CA ALA A 4 12.07 -2.01 -13.11
C ALA A 4 12.03 -1.66 -14.60
N THR A 5 12.90 -2.27 -15.41
CA THR A 5 12.95 -2.07 -16.86
C THR A 5 11.61 -2.40 -17.52
N VAL A 6 11.02 -3.57 -17.23
CA VAL A 6 9.76 -4.00 -17.86
C VAL A 6 8.58 -3.14 -17.40
N ILE A 7 8.43 -2.89 -16.09
CA ILE A 7 7.28 -2.16 -15.54
C ILE A 7 7.28 -0.70 -16.02
N THR A 8 8.41 -0.01 -15.93
CA THR A 8 8.48 1.40 -16.35
C THR A 8 8.34 1.56 -17.86
N ASN A 9 8.78 0.59 -18.66
CA ASN A 9 8.55 0.58 -20.11
C ASN A 9 7.07 0.47 -20.49
N LEU A 10 6.15 0.12 -19.58
CA LEU A 10 4.72 0.21 -19.87
C LEU A 10 4.29 1.64 -20.21
N LEU A 11 4.99 2.66 -19.70
CA LEU A 11 4.76 4.07 -20.07
C LEU A 11 5.04 4.36 -21.54
N SER A 12 5.90 3.57 -22.20
CA SER A 12 6.21 3.74 -23.62
C SER A 12 4.99 3.54 -24.53
N ALA A 13 3.95 2.87 -24.05
CA ALA A 13 2.70 2.65 -24.77
C ALA A 13 1.85 3.92 -24.92
N ILE A 14 2.17 5.01 -24.20
CA ILE A 14 1.48 6.29 -24.32
C ILE A 14 1.85 6.94 -25.66
N PRO A 15 0.88 7.22 -26.55
CA PRO A 15 1.15 7.83 -27.85
C PRO A 15 1.88 9.17 -27.71
N TYR A 16 2.81 9.43 -28.63
CA TYR A 16 3.62 10.65 -28.76
C TYR A 16 4.60 10.95 -27.62
N LEU A 17 4.26 10.64 -26.36
CA LEU A 17 5.03 11.01 -25.16
C LEU A 17 5.70 9.83 -24.45
N GLY A 18 5.32 8.58 -24.76
CA GLY A 18 5.70 7.42 -23.96
C GLY A 18 7.20 7.23 -23.81
N THR A 19 7.97 7.31 -24.90
CA THR A 19 9.43 7.15 -24.87
C THR A 19 10.11 8.24 -24.04
N TYR A 20 9.62 9.48 -24.14
CA TYR A 20 10.10 10.60 -23.33
C TYR A 20 9.83 10.36 -21.84
N LEU A 21 8.61 9.92 -21.48
CA LEU A 21 8.25 9.65 -20.09
C LEU A 21 9.11 8.54 -19.46
N VAL A 22 9.39 7.46 -20.21
CA VAL A 22 10.28 6.39 -19.76
C VAL A 22 11.68 6.94 -19.45
N GLN A 23 12.28 7.68 -20.39
CA GLN A 23 13.62 8.24 -20.21
C GLN A 23 13.66 9.29 -19.10
N TRP A 24 12.58 10.07 -18.93
CA TRP A 24 12.44 11.01 -17.83
C TRP A 24 12.44 10.32 -16.47
N VAL A 25 11.67 9.23 -16.33
CA VAL A 25 11.63 8.40 -15.11
C VAL A 25 13.02 7.80 -14.83
N TRP A 26 13.68 7.24 -15.86
CA TRP A 26 15.00 6.64 -15.71
C TRP A 26 16.09 7.68 -15.42
N GLY A 27 15.94 8.91 -15.92
CA GLY A 27 17.01 9.91 -15.88
C GLY A 27 18.15 9.57 -16.84
N GLY A 28 17.86 8.85 -17.92
CA GLY A 28 18.84 8.33 -18.88
C GLY A 28 18.20 7.38 -19.90
N PHE A 29 19.02 6.70 -20.70
CA PHE A 29 18.54 5.77 -21.74
C PHE A 29 18.22 4.36 -21.24
N ALA A 30 18.59 4.04 -20.01
CA ALA A 30 18.33 2.77 -19.36
C ALA A 30 18.17 2.98 -17.84
N VAL A 31 17.66 1.95 -17.16
CA VAL A 31 17.67 1.90 -15.69
C VAL A 31 19.13 1.86 -15.21
N ASP A 32 19.55 2.87 -14.45
CA ASP A 32 20.92 2.99 -13.94
C ASP A 32 20.96 3.75 -12.59
N ASN A 33 22.12 4.22 -12.14
CA ASN A 33 22.33 4.86 -10.84
C ASN A 33 21.40 6.08 -10.60
N ALA A 34 21.15 6.88 -11.64
CA ALA A 34 20.20 7.99 -11.56
C ALA A 34 18.78 7.49 -11.21
N THR A 35 18.35 6.37 -11.80
CA THR A 35 17.08 5.73 -11.49
C THR A 35 17.06 5.20 -10.06
N LEU A 36 18.11 4.49 -9.62
CA LEU A 36 18.19 3.89 -8.30
C LEU A 36 18.11 4.94 -7.18
N THR A 37 18.83 6.04 -7.32
CA THR A 37 18.83 7.14 -6.33
C THR A 37 17.45 7.78 -6.20
N ARG A 38 16.76 8.02 -7.33
CA ARG A 38 15.40 8.56 -7.34
C ARG A 38 14.40 7.57 -6.75
N PHE A 39 14.50 6.29 -7.11
CA PHE A 39 13.61 5.25 -6.62
C PHE A 39 13.76 5.07 -5.12
N PHE A 40 14.97 5.13 -4.58
CA PHE A 40 15.17 5.12 -3.14
C PHE A 40 14.49 6.32 -2.45
N THR A 41 14.67 7.52 -3.00
CA THR A 41 14.06 8.75 -2.45
C THR A 41 12.52 8.66 -2.47
N ILE A 42 11.94 8.20 -3.58
CA ILE A 42 10.49 8.02 -3.72
C ILE A 42 10.00 6.89 -2.80
N HIS A 43 10.72 5.77 -2.73
CA HIS A 43 10.37 4.65 -1.85
C HIS A 43 10.41 5.05 -0.38
N PHE A 44 11.33 5.92 0.02
CA PHE A 44 11.38 6.47 1.37
C PHE A 44 10.19 7.40 1.63
N LEU A 45 9.81 8.25 0.68
CA LEU A 45 8.73 9.22 0.84
C LEU A 45 7.33 8.57 0.83
N LEU A 46 7.10 7.60 -0.05
CA LEU A 46 5.77 7.01 -0.30
C LEU A 46 5.08 6.43 0.95
N PRO A 47 5.77 5.72 1.87
CA PRO A 47 5.16 5.24 3.12
C PRO A 47 4.50 6.33 3.95
N PHE A 48 5.07 7.55 3.97
CA PHE A 48 4.50 8.68 4.70
C PHE A 48 3.27 9.27 3.98
N ILE A 49 3.28 9.27 2.64
CA ILE A 49 2.10 9.66 1.86
C ILE A 49 0.98 8.63 2.09
N ILE A 50 1.32 7.33 2.08
CA ILE A 50 0.36 6.26 2.35
C ILE A 50 -0.22 6.41 3.76
N SER A 51 0.60 6.70 4.79
CA SER A 51 0.08 6.90 6.14
C SER A 51 -0.86 8.12 6.25
N ALA A 52 -0.59 9.21 5.52
CA ALA A 52 -1.50 10.34 5.46
C ALA A 52 -2.84 9.97 4.78
N VAL A 53 -2.79 9.23 3.67
CA VAL A 53 -3.98 8.77 2.96
C VAL A 53 -4.77 7.74 3.77
N THR A 54 -4.11 6.85 4.55
CA THR A 54 -4.82 5.91 5.42
C THR A 54 -5.56 6.64 6.55
N MET A 55 -5.02 7.75 7.09
CA MET A 55 -5.75 8.57 8.05
C MET A 55 -6.98 9.24 7.44
N ILE A 56 -6.89 9.73 6.20
CA ILE A 56 -8.05 10.28 5.47
C ILE A 56 -9.10 9.18 5.21
N HIS A 57 -8.65 7.99 4.80
CA HIS A 57 -9.52 6.84 4.61
C HIS A 57 -10.27 6.48 5.90
N LEU A 58 -9.57 6.41 7.03
CA LEU A 58 -10.18 6.14 8.33
C LEU A 58 -11.12 7.27 8.76
N LEU A 59 -10.81 8.53 8.47
CA LEU A 59 -11.70 9.66 8.77
C LEU A 59 -13.06 9.49 8.08
N PHE A 60 -13.08 9.15 6.78
CA PHE A 60 -14.33 8.90 6.07
C PHE A 60 -15.04 7.65 6.57
N LEU A 61 -14.31 6.59 6.91
CA LEU A 61 -14.91 5.40 7.54
C LEU A 61 -15.61 5.75 8.87
N HIS A 62 -15.02 6.64 9.69
CA HIS A 62 -15.63 7.05 10.95
C HIS A 62 -16.89 7.91 10.78
N GLN A 63 -17.10 8.55 9.62
CA GLN A 63 -18.33 9.29 9.35
C GLN A 63 -19.54 8.37 9.16
N THR A 64 -19.36 7.20 8.52
CA THR A 64 -20.44 6.25 8.26
C THR A 64 -20.46 5.06 9.22
N GLY A 65 -19.31 4.72 9.82
CA GLY A 65 -19.08 3.47 10.52
C GLY A 65 -18.86 2.28 9.56
N SER A 66 -18.47 1.15 10.13
CA SER A 66 -18.25 -0.11 9.39
C SER A 66 -19.56 -0.75 8.95
N ASN A 67 -19.53 -1.39 7.78
CA ASN A 67 -20.61 -2.27 7.33
C ASN A 67 -20.54 -3.63 8.05
N ASN A 68 -21.59 -4.45 7.92
CA ASN A 68 -21.67 -5.80 8.47
C ASN A 68 -22.02 -6.82 7.38
N PRO A 69 -21.82 -8.14 7.62
CA PRO A 69 -22.00 -9.18 6.61
C PRO A 69 -23.40 -9.25 5.98
N LEU A 70 -24.44 -8.79 6.70
CA LEU A 70 -25.81 -8.78 6.18
C LEU A 70 -26.11 -7.55 5.32
N GLY A 71 -25.23 -6.54 5.32
CA GLY A 71 -25.42 -5.27 4.59
C GLY A 71 -26.59 -4.43 5.09
N LEU A 72 -27.20 -4.80 6.23
CA LEU A 72 -28.30 -4.07 6.86
C LEU A 72 -27.77 -2.97 7.80
N ASN A 73 -28.63 -2.05 8.21
CA ASN A 73 -28.22 -1.02 9.18
C ASN A 73 -27.91 -1.64 10.55
N SER A 74 -26.67 -1.49 11.03
CA SER A 74 -26.19 -2.04 12.31
C SER A 74 -26.48 -1.15 13.52
N ASN A 75 -27.09 0.03 13.36
CA ASN A 75 -27.31 0.97 14.47
C ASN A 75 -28.17 0.40 15.62
N ILE A 76 -29.00 -0.61 15.34
CA ILE A 76 -29.84 -1.27 16.34
C ILE A 76 -29.06 -2.17 17.30
N ASP A 77 -27.83 -2.57 16.94
CA ASP A 77 -27.01 -3.53 17.70
C ASP A 77 -25.51 -3.20 17.55
N LYS A 78 -25.13 -2.00 18.03
CA LYS A 78 -23.72 -1.60 18.10
C LYS A 78 -23.11 -1.99 19.44
N ILE A 79 -21.98 -2.67 19.37
CA ILE A 79 -21.09 -2.92 20.51
C ILE A 79 -19.89 -1.97 20.46
N PRO A 80 -19.30 -1.60 21.62
CA PRO A 80 -18.12 -0.76 21.64
C PRO A 80 -16.91 -1.48 21.02
N PHE A 81 -15.98 -0.72 20.45
CA PHE A 81 -14.76 -1.28 19.85
C PHE A 81 -13.90 -2.02 20.90
N HIS A 82 -13.70 -1.39 22.06
CA HIS A 82 -13.05 -2.02 23.20
C HIS A 82 -14.13 -2.56 24.16
N PRO A 83 -14.02 -3.81 24.66
CA PRO A 83 -12.89 -4.74 24.50
C PRO A 83 -12.99 -5.65 23.25
N TYR A 84 -14.16 -5.74 22.64
CA TYR A 84 -14.51 -6.80 21.69
C TYR A 84 -13.59 -6.88 20.47
N PHE A 85 -13.48 -5.81 19.70
CA PHE A 85 -12.65 -5.78 18.50
C PHE A 85 -11.17 -5.63 18.84
N THR A 86 -10.82 -4.97 19.95
CA THR A 86 -9.43 -4.91 20.41
C THR A 86 -8.82 -6.31 20.62
N PHE A 87 -9.49 -7.20 21.36
CA PHE A 87 -8.98 -8.56 21.56
C PHE A 87 -9.01 -9.40 20.28
N LYS A 88 -10.06 -9.25 19.47
CA LYS A 88 -10.16 -9.92 18.17
C LYS A 88 -8.98 -9.56 17.27
N ASP A 89 -8.63 -8.28 17.20
CA ASP A 89 -7.53 -7.77 16.37
C ASP A 89 -6.16 -8.22 16.90
N ILE A 90 -5.97 -8.26 18.22
CA ILE A 90 -4.73 -8.79 18.84
C ILE A 90 -4.49 -10.25 18.45
N VAL A 91 -5.52 -11.09 18.48
CA VAL A 91 -5.40 -12.50 18.04
C VAL A 91 -5.00 -12.56 16.57
N GLY A 92 -5.63 -11.75 15.71
CA GLY A 92 -5.27 -11.65 14.30
C GLY A 92 -3.82 -11.20 14.09
N PHE A 93 -3.36 -10.22 14.88
CA PHE A 93 -1.99 -9.72 14.84
C PHE A 93 -0.95 -10.79 15.23
N PHE A 94 -1.23 -11.62 16.24
CA PHE A 94 -0.36 -12.74 16.60
C PHE A 94 -0.25 -13.77 15.48
N ILE A 95 -1.35 -14.10 14.81
CA ILE A 95 -1.35 -15.03 13.67
C ILE A 95 -0.50 -14.44 12.52
N LEU A 96 -0.68 -13.16 12.20
CA LEU A 96 0.12 -12.46 11.19
C LEU A 96 1.62 -12.52 11.52
N LEU A 97 2.00 -12.18 12.76
CA LEU A 97 3.39 -12.22 13.19
C LEU A 97 3.98 -13.63 13.13
N MET A 98 3.23 -14.65 13.54
CA MET A 98 3.67 -16.04 13.46
C MET A 98 3.99 -16.44 12.02
N ILE A 99 3.10 -16.12 11.07
CA ILE A 99 3.32 -16.42 9.65
C ILE A 99 4.54 -15.66 9.11
N LEU A 100 4.69 -14.38 9.47
CA LEU A 100 5.86 -13.59 9.07
C LEU A 100 7.16 -14.19 9.60
N ILE A 101 7.20 -14.57 10.89
CA ILE A 101 8.37 -15.20 11.51
C ILE A 101 8.70 -16.52 10.80
N LEU A 102 7.71 -17.37 10.56
CA LEU A 102 7.91 -18.63 9.84
C LEU A 102 8.47 -18.40 8.44
N LEU A 103 7.93 -17.43 7.70
CA LEU A 103 8.46 -17.08 6.38
C LEU A 103 9.91 -16.62 6.47
N THR A 104 10.27 -15.79 7.44
CA THR A 104 11.63 -15.22 7.55
C THR A 104 12.68 -16.20 8.09
N LEU A 105 12.29 -17.15 8.93
CA LEU A 105 13.22 -18.10 9.55
C LEU A 105 13.32 -19.43 8.81
N MET A 106 12.30 -19.80 8.04
CA MET A 106 12.28 -21.04 7.24
C MET A 106 12.57 -20.80 5.75
N SER A 107 12.69 -19.55 5.31
CA SER A 107 13.27 -19.19 4.00
C SER A 107 14.78 -19.23 4.01
#